data_AF-A0A150UKE2-F1
#
_entry.id   AF-A0A150UKE2-F1
#
_cell.length_a   1.000
_cell.length_b   1.000
_cell.length_c   1.000
_cell.angle_alpha   90.00
_cell.angle_beta   90.00
_cell.angle_gamma   90.00
#
_symmetry.space_group_name_H-M   'P 1'
#
loop_
_entity.id
_entity.type
_entity.pdbx_description
1 polymer ?
#
loop_
_entity_poly.entity_id
_entity_poly.type
_entity_poly.pdbx_seq_one_letter_code
_entity_poly.pdbx_strand_id
1 'polypeptide(L)'
;MALTTTVPQLISQQFDSEVVLANYQNGVYYNLDGSAAQIWLGLKANRTVEEIARALADTTGDDPASIAQAVQAFTDSMLAEGLIAEGTADARLETWAPVLSGAFVTPEFQRFDNLRELLLMDPVHDAGEEGWPLREPHDG
;
A
#
# COMPACT_ATOMS: atom_id res chain seq x y z
N MET A 1 -12.07 -9.64 14.74
CA MET A 1 -12.99 -8.78 13.96
C MET A 1 -12.65 -8.94 12.49
N ALA A 2 -13.63 -8.87 11.59
CA ALA A 2 -13.37 -8.90 10.16
C ALA A 2 -13.28 -7.47 9.63
N LEU A 3 -12.39 -7.25 8.67
CA LEU A 3 -12.12 -5.95 8.08
C LEU A 3 -12.34 -6.05 6.58
N THR A 4 -12.73 -4.94 5.96
CA THR A 4 -12.91 -4.87 4.53
C THR A 4 -12.24 -3.62 3.96
N THR A 5 -11.66 -3.78 2.77
CA THR A 5 -11.16 -2.68 1.94
C THR A 5 -12.28 -2.06 1.08
N THR A 6 -13.52 -2.52 1.24
CA THR A 6 -14.69 -1.98 0.53
C THR A 6 -15.20 -0.75 1.26
N VAL A 7 -14.52 0.37 1.04
CA VAL A 7 -14.90 1.68 1.58
C VAL A 7 -15.51 2.54 0.45
N PRO A 8 -16.65 3.20 0.67
CA PRO A 8 -17.26 4.05 -0.35
C PRO A 8 -16.30 5.18 -0.75
N GLN A 9 -16.23 5.48 -2.05
CA GLN A 9 -15.36 6.53 -2.62
C GLN A 9 -13.85 6.29 -2.46
N LEU A 10 -13.43 5.12 -1.97
CA LEU A 10 -12.03 4.71 -1.93
C LEU A 10 -11.73 3.77 -3.10
N ILE A 11 -10.73 4.11 -3.91
CA ILE A 11 -10.23 3.25 -4.98
C ILE A 11 -8.80 2.85 -4.65
N SER A 12 -8.45 1.59 -4.89
CA SER A 12 -7.07 1.12 -4.77
C SER A 12 -6.54 0.68 -6.12
N GLN A 13 -5.30 1.09 -6.43
CA GLN A 13 -4.57 0.68 -7.62
C GLN A 13 -3.22 0.12 -7.18
N GLN A 14 -2.92 -1.10 -7.61
CA GLN A 14 -1.62 -1.72 -7.39
C GLN A 14 -0.66 -1.33 -8.52
N PHE A 15 0.58 -1.00 -8.16
CA PHE A 15 1.68 -0.66 -9.06
C PHE A 15 2.92 -1.46 -8.65
N ASP A 16 3.23 -2.53 -9.39
CA ASP A 16 4.36 -3.43 -9.11
C ASP A 16 4.40 -3.90 -7.63
N SER A 17 5.18 -3.22 -6.79
CA SER A 17 5.38 -3.50 -5.36
C SER A 17 4.62 -2.57 -4.41
N GLU A 18 3.96 -1.54 -4.94
CA GLU A 18 3.25 -0.48 -4.21
C GLU A 18 1.74 -0.55 -4.45
N VAL A 19 0.99 0.08 -3.54
CA VAL A 19 -0.46 0.29 -3.67
C VAL A 19 -0.81 1.74 -3.40
N VAL A 20 -1.44 2.38 -4.38
CA VAL A 20 -1.98 3.73 -4.24
C VAL A 20 -3.46 3.65 -3.91
N LEU A 21 -3.88 4.36 -2.86
CA LEU A 21 -5.27 4.55 -2.51
C LEU A 21 -5.69 5.99 -2.84
N ALA A 22 -6.83 6.14 -3.51
CA ALA A 22 -7.42 7.44 -3.82
C ALA A 22 -8.77 7.55 -3.11
N ASN A 23 -8.88 8.49 -2.17
CA ASN A 23 -10.13 8.79 -1.48
C ASN A 23 -10.81 10.01 -2.14
N TYR A 24 -11.82 9.74 -2.96
CA TYR A 24 -12.56 10.77 -3.70
C TYR A 24 -13.49 11.60 -2.81
N GLN A 25 -13.78 11.17 -1.58
CA GLN A 25 -14.60 11.94 -0.65
C GLN A 25 -13.86 13.19 -0.17
N ASN A 26 -12.57 13.05 0.15
CA ASN A 26 -11.76 14.11 0.73
C ASN A 26 -10.66 14.64 -0.21
N GLY A 27 -10.45 13.98 -1.36
CA GLY A 27 -9.41 14.34 -2.34
C GLY A 27 -7.99 13.94 -1.90
N VAL A 28 -7.87 13.09 -0.89
CA VAL A 28 -6.60 12.65 -0.31
C VAL A 28 -6.14 11.34 -0.96
N TYR A 29 -4.85 11.26 -1.23
CA TYR A 29 -4.19 10.10 -1.80
C TYR A 29 -3.25 9.48 -0.78
N TYR A 30 -3.09 8.16 -0.85
CA TYR A 30 -2.20 7.42 0.03
C TYR A 30 -1.30 6.51 -0.79
N ASN A 31 -0.02 6.46 -0.47
CA ASN A 31 0.89 5.46 -1.01
C ASN A 31 1.23 4.43 0.07
N LEU A 32 1.22 3.17 -0.32
CA LEU A 32 1.60 2.03 0.51
C LEU A 32 2.73 1.29 -0.20
N ASP A 33 3.84 1.07 0.49
CA ASP A 33 4.98 0.31 -0.02
C ASP A 33 5.34 -0.85 0.92
N GLY A 34 6.05 -1.85 0.38
CA GLY A 34 6.62 -2.95 1.14
C GLY A 34 5.58 -3.65 2.03
N SER A 35 5.85 -3.71 3.34
CA SER A 35 4.96 -4.36 4.31
C SER A 35 3.54 -3.79 4.30
N ALA A 36 3.39 -2.47 4.11
CA ALA A 36 2.07 -1.82 4.10
C ALA A 36 1.23 -2.25 2.89
N ALA A 37 1.85 -2.32 1.71
CA ALA A 37 1.21 -2.83 0.49
C ALA A 37 0.77 -4.29 0.67
N GLN A 38 1.62 -5.14 1.25
CA GLN A 38 1.29 -6.54 1.48
C GLN A 38 0.12 -6.72 2.46
N ILE A 39 0.05 -5.90 3.52
CA ILE A 39 -1.08 -5.91 4.46
C ILE A 39 -2.37 -5.53 3.74
N TRP A 40 -2.35 -4.48 2.93
CA TRP A 40 -3.53 -4.08 2.14
C TRP A 40 -4.02 -5.20 1.22
N LEU A 41 -3.11 -5.84 0.47
CA LEU A 41 -3.44 -6.94 -0.43
C LEU A 41 -4.00 -8.15 0.33
N GLY A 42 -3.48 -8.43 1.53
CA GLY A 42 -4.01 -9.46 2.40
C GLY A 42 -5.44 -9.16 2.86
N LEU A 43 -5.70 -7.92 3.29
CA LEU A 43 -7.04 -7.47 3.68
C LEU A 43 -8.01 -7.52 2.49
N LYS A 44 -7.58 -7.10 1.30
CA LYS A 44 -8.36 -7.19 0.06
C LYS A 44 -8.71 -8.63 -0.31
N ALA A 45 -7.83 -9.58 0.00
CA ALA A 45 -8.07 -11.01 -0.16
C ALA A 45 -8.89 -11.65 0.98
N ASN A 46 -9.53 -10.84 1.84
CA ASN A 46 -10.30 -11.26 3.03
C ASN A 46 -9.49 -12.11 4.01
N ARG A 47 -8.21 -11.78 4.22
CA ARG A 47 -7.38 -12.37 5.28
C ARG A 47 -7.56 -11.61 6.58
N THR A 48 -7.49 -12.32 7.70
CA THR A 48 -7.49 -11.67 9.02
C THR A 48 -6.13 -11.04 9.30
N VAL A 49 -6.11 -10.04 10.17
CA VAL A 49 -4.88 -9.38 10.66
C VAL A 49 -3.88 -10.42 11.18
N GLU A 50 -4.36 -11.45 11.89
CA GLU A 50 -3.54 -12.54 12.41
C GLU A 50 -2.93 -13.42 11.31
N GLU A 51 -3.69 -13.74 10.25
CA GLU A 51 -3.17 -14.50 9.11
C GLU A 51 -2.12 -13.72 8.34
N ILE A 52 -2.35 -12.41 8.15
CA ILE A 52 -1.44 -11.51 7.48
C ILE A 52 -0.13 -11.41 8.26
N ALA A 53 -0.20 -11.12 9.56
CA ALA A 53 0.97 -11.02 10.43
C ALA A 53 1.80 -12.31 10.43
N ARG A 54 1.14 -13.47 10.49
CA ARG A 54 1.82 -14.76 10.44
C ARG A 54 2.53 -14.99 9.11
N ALA A 55 1.88 -14.67 7.99
CA ALA A 55 2.50 -14.84 6.67
C ALA A 55 3.69 -13.90 6.46
N LEU A 56 3.61 -12.67 6.97
CA LEU A 56 4.71 -11.71 6.94
C LEU A 56 5.90 -12.18 7.78
N ALA A 57 5.64 -12.72 8.98
CA ALA A 57 6.69 -13.29 9.83
C ALA A 57 7.37 -14.51 9.19
N ASP A 58 6.60 -15.40 8.56
CA ASP A 58 7.14 -16.56 7.85
C ASP A 58 8.03 -16.15 6.66
N THR A 59 7.64 -15.07 5.96
CA THR A 59 8.35 -14.57 4.78
C THR A 59 9.65 -13.83 5.13
N THR A 60 9.63 -13.06 6.22
CA THR A 60 10.78 -12.23 6.63
C THR A 60 11.72 -12.95 7.58
N GLY A 61 11.22 -13.96 8.32
CA GLY A 61 11.98 -14.65 9.38
C GLY A 61 12.13 -13.83 10.67
N ASP A 62 11.46 -12.68 10.76
CA ASP A 62 11.47 -11.78 11.92
C ASP A 62 10.52 -12.25 13.05
N ASP A 63 10.59 -11.58 14.20
CA ASP A 63 9.81 -11.95 15.38
C ASP A 63 8.28 -11.83 15.15
N PRO A 64 7.52 -12.92 15.28
CA PRO A 64 6.09 -12.93 14.97
C PRO A 64 5.26 -12.06 15.93
N ALA A 65 5.68 -11.89 17.18
CA ALA A 65 4.95 -11.07 18.15
C ALA A 65 5.11 -9.58 17.86
N SER A 66 6.29 -9.16 17.41
CA SER A 66 6.60 -7.80 16.99
C SER A 66 5.85 -7.45 15.69
N ILE A 67 5.86 -8.37 14.71
CA ILE A 67 5.09 -8.19 13.47
C ILE A 67 3.60 -8.12 13.76
N ALA A 68 3.05 -9.01 14.59
CA ALA A 68 1.63 -8.97 14.94
C ALA A 68 1.21 -7.63 15.57
N GLN A 69 2.04 -7.08 16.48
CA GLN A 69 1.80 -5.75 17.04
C GLN A 69 1.86 -4.64 15.98
N ALA A 70 2.86 -4.68 15.10
CA ALA A 70 3.02 -3.68 14.05
C ALA A 70 1.85 -3.71 13.04
N VAL A 71 1.44 -4.90 12.59
CA VAL A 71 0.31 -5.08 11.67
C VAL A 71 -0.99 -4.63 12.34
N GLN A 72 -1.18 -4.93 13.62
CA GLN A 72 -2.36 -4.51 14.37
C GLN A 72 -2.42 -2.98 14.53
N ALA A 73 -1.31 -2.33 14.89
CA ALA A 73 -1.22 -0.87 15.03
C ALA A 73 -1.43 -0.14 13.70
N PHE A 74 -0.91 -0.69 12.62
CA PHE A 74 -1.11 -0.16 11.27
C PHE A 74 -2.57 -0.28 10.84
N THR A 75 -3.18 -1.45 11.05
CA THR A 75 -4.60 -1.67 10.74
C THR A 75 -5.51 -0.73 11.54
N ASP A 76 -5.19 -0.47 12.81
CA ASP A 76 -5.89 0.52 13.64
C ASP A 76 -5.76 1.95 13.05
N SER A 77 -4.55 2.33 12.63
CA SER A 77 -4.32 3.61 11.93
C SER A 77 -5.14 3.71 10.64
N MET A 78 -5.23 2.63 9.85
CA MET A 78 -6.03 2.61 8.63
C MET A 78 -7.54 2.73 8.91
N LEU A 79 -8.03 2.12 10.00
CA LEU A 79 -9.42 2.27 10.44
C LEU A 79 -9.71 3.71 10.88
N ALA A 80 -8.83 4.29 11.69
CA ALA A 80 -8.95 5.66 12.17
C ALA A 80 -8.97 6.68 11.02
N GLU A 81 -8.18 6.41 9.98
CA GLU A 81 -8.10 7.26 8.78
C GLU A 81 -9.18 6.94 7.74
N GLY A 82 -10.03 5.94 8.00
CA GLY A 82 -11.15 5.56 7.12
C GLY A 82 -10.72 4.89 5.80
N LEU A 83 -9.54 4.28 5.75
CA LEU A 83 -9.04 3.54 4.58
C LEU A 83 -9.58 2.12 4.51
N ILE A 84 -9.98 1.57 5.65
CA ILE A 84 -10.67 0.29 5.77
C ILE A 84 -11.87 0.45 6.69
N ALA A 85 -12.81 -0.48 6.62
CA ALA A 85 -13.99 -0.49 7.46
C ALA A 85 -14.13 -1.84 8.18
N GLU A 86 -14.89 -1.82 9.28
CA GLU A 86 -15.37 -3.04 9.92
C GLU A 86 -16.32 -3.76 8.95
N GLY A 87 -16.05 -5.04 8.71
CA GLY A 87 -16.79 -5.86 7.77
C GLY A 87 -17.30 -7.15 8.40
N THR A 88 -18.02 -7.93 7.60
CA THR A 88 -18.31 -9.33 7.95
C THR A 88 -17.23 -10.22 7.37
N ALA A 89 -16.92 -11.32 8.06
CA ALA A 89 -16.01 -12.33 7.53
C ALA A 89 -16.63 -12.95 6.28
N ASP A 90 -16.18 -12.51 5.11
CA ASP A 90 -16.62 -13.04 3.83
C ASP A 90 -15.75 -14.23 3.39
N ALA A 91 -16.15 -14.90 2.31
CA ALA A 91 -15.35 -15.96 1.74
C ALA A 91 -14.00 -15.41 1.26
N ARG A 92 -12.95 -16.23 1.34
CA ARG A 92 -11.64 -15.90 0.78
C ARG A 92 -11.79 -15.70 -0.73
N LEU A 93 -11.57 -14.48 -1.19
CA LEU A 93 -11.77 -14.12 -2.58
C LEU A 93 -10.63 -14.63 -3.45
N GLU A 94 -9.39 -14.46 -2.98
CA GLU A 94 -8.19 -14.71 -3.79
C GLU A 94 -7.08 -15.40 -2.98
N THR A 95 -6.19 -16.09 -3.70
CA THR A 95 -4.94 -16.59 -3.14
C THR A 95 -3.99 -15.42 -2.97
N TRP A 96 -3.62 -15.13 -1.74
CA TRP A 96 -2.66 -14.09 -1.38
C TRP A 96 -1.45 -14.72 -0.69
N ALA A 97 -0.27 -14.27 -1.07
CA ALA A 97 1.00 -14.56 -0.41
C ALA A 97 1.83 -13.28 -0.39
N PRO A 98 2.40 -12.89 0.76
CA PRO A 98 3.19 -11.67 0.84
C PRO A 98 4.50 -11.82 0.05
N VAL A 99 4.84 -10.78 -0.70
CA VAL A 99 6.12 -10.68 -1.42
C VAL A 99 6.89 -9.52 -0.83
N LEU A 100 7.92 -9.82 -0.04
CA LEU A 100 8.81 -8.83 0.56
C LEU A 100 10.27 -9.18 0.23
N SER A 101 11.07 -8.15 -0.03
CA SER A 101 12.51 -8.27 -0.21
C SER A 101 13.21 -7.79 1.06
N GLY A 102 13.72 -8.72 1.87
CA GLY A 102 14.52 -8.39 3.06
C GLY A 102 13.75 -8.41 4.38
N ALA A 103 14.25 -7.66 5.36
CA ALA A 103 13.71 -7.61 6.72
C ALA A 103 12.35 -6.90 6.78
N PHE A 104 11.55 -7.23 7.78
CA PHE A 104 10.28 -6.56 8.02
C PHE A 104 10.52 -5.08 8.39
N VAL A 105 10.02 -4.18 7.55
CA VAL A 105 9.94 -2.75 7.85
C VAL A 105 8.56 -2.46 8.44
N THR A 106 8.52 -1.56 9.43
CA THR A 106 7.27 -1.15 10.06
C THR A 106 6.34 -0.54 9.01
N PRO A 107 5.11 -1.04 8.84
CA PRO A 107 4.20 -0.56 7.81
C PRO A 107 3.70 0.86 8.13
N GLU A 108 3.76 1.73 7.13
CA GLU A 108 3.24 3.09 7.16
C GLU A 108 2.56 3.43 5.84
N PHE A 109 1.66 4.41 5.86
CA PHE A 109 1.08 4.98 4.66
C PHE A 109 1.53 6.43 4.51
N GLN A 110 1.95 6.80 3.30
CA GLN A 110 2.27 8.19 3.01
C GLN A 110 1.00 8.89 2.53
N ARG A 111 0.63 9.98 3.20
CA ARG A 111 -0.56 10.76 2.88
C ARG A 111 -0.20 11.97 2.01
N PHE A 112 -1.00 12.20 0.97
CA PHE A 112 -0.88 13.34 0.06
C PHE A 112 -2.22 14.05 -0.05
N ASP A 113 -2.27 15.33 0.31
CA ASP A 113 -3.52 16.11 0.29
C ASP A 113 -3.96 16.50 -1.13
N ASN A 114 -3.15 16.22 -2.15
CA ASN A 114 -3.52 16.37 -3.55
C ASN A 114 -2.71 15.41 -4.47
N LEU A 115 -3.24 15.19 -5.68
CA LEU A 115 -2.60 14.34 -6.69
C LEU A 115 -1.23 14.87 -7.14
N ARG A 116 -1.02 16.19 -7.09
CA ARG A 116 0.23 16.81 -7.54
C ARG A 116 1.41 16.38 -6.67
N GLU A 117 1.21 16.28 -5.36
CA GLU A 117 2.25 15.83 -4.44
C GLU A 117 2.60 14.36 -4.61
N LEU A 118 1.60 13.51 -4.91
CA LEU A 118 1.86 12.12 -5.28
C LEU A 118 2.68 12.02 -6.57
N LEU A 119 2.35 12.81 -7.60
CA LEU A 119 3.08 12.81 -8.88
C LEU A 119 4.54 13.28 -8.75
N LEU A 120 4.85 14.13 -7.77
CA LEU A 120 6.22 14.58 -7.51
C LEU A 120 7.14 13.48 -6.97
N MET A 121 6.60 12.33 -6.54
CA MET A 121 7.41 11.17 -6.16
C MET A 121 7.96 10.38 -7.34
N ASP A 122 7.43 10.59 -8.55
CA ASP A 122 7.92 9.87 -9.72
C ASP A 122 9.33 10.39 -10.11
N PRO A 123 10.35 9.50 -10.21
CA PRO A 123 11.73 9.90 -10.48
C PRO A 123 11.91 10.58 -11.84
N VAL A 124 10.93 10.53 -12.75
CA VAL A 124 10.98 11.26 -14.02
C VAL A 124 10.95 12.79 -13.81
N HIS A 125 10.51 13.28 -12.65
CA HIS A 125 10.55 14.70 -12.31
C HIS A 125 11.94 15.24 -11.95
N ASP A 126 12.93 14.37 -11.70
CA ASP A 126 14.34 14.73 -11.54
C ASP A 126 15.11 14.64 -12.88
N ALA A 127 14.41 14.59 -14.01
CA ALA A 127 15.03 15.02 -15.25
C ALA A 127 15.30 16.52 -15.10
N GLY A 128 16.57 16.89 -14.94
CA GLY A 128 17.02 18.28 -15.01
C GLY A 128 16.45 18.99 -16.25
N GLU A 129 16.60 20.31 -16.33
CA GLU A 129 15.99 21.23 -17.30
C GLU A 129 16.21 20.88 -18.81
N GLU A 130 16.88 19.77 -19.11
CA GLU A 130 17.03 19.12 -20.39
C GLU A 130 15.93 18.06 -20.59
N GLY A 131 14.70 18.55 -20.84
CA GLY A 131 13.54 17.69 -21.09
C GLY A 131 13.72 16.72 -22.27
N TRP A 132 13.09 15.56 -22.17
CA TRP A 132 13.04 14.54 -23.21
C TRP A 132 12.17 15.00 -24.41
N PRO A 133 12.48 14.61 -25.67
CA PRO A 133 13.68 13.93 -26.14
C PRO A 133 14.80 14.91 -26.57
N LEU A 134 16.06 14.47 -26.43
CA LEU A 134 17.17 15.02 -27.22
C LEU A 134 16.79 14.90 -28.70
N ARG A 135 16.59 16.03 -29.39
CA ARG A 135 16.66 16.03 -30.84
C ARG A 135 18.08 15.62 -31.20
N GLU A 136 18.22 14.47 -31.86
CA GLU A 136 19.43 14.15 -32.60
C GLU A 136 19.71 15.34 -33.54
N PRO A 137 20.88 15.99 -33.48
CA PRO A 137 21.23 16.99 -34.46
C PRO A 137 21.30 16.33 -35.82
N HIS A 138 20.36 16.71 -36.69
CA HIS A 138 20.44 16.43 -38.11
C HIS A 138 21.59 17.28 -38.67
N ASP A 139 22.77 16.67 -38.83
CA ASP A 139 23.85 17.24 -39.63
C ASP A 139 23.71 16.68 -41.06
N GLY A 140 23.78 17.58 -42.04
CA GLY A 140 23.34 17.39 -43.43
C GLY A 140 24.31 16.70 -44.38
#